data_AF-A0A081BFK6-F1
#
_entry.id   AF-A0A081BFK6-F1
#
_cell.length_a   1.000
_cell.length_b   1.000
_cell.length_c   1.000
_cell.angle_alpha   90.00
_cell.angle_beta   90.00
_cell.angle_gamma   90.00
#
_symmetry.space_group_name_H-M   'P 1'
#
loop_
_entity.id
_entity.type
_entity.pdbx_description
1 polymer ?
#
loop_
_entity_poly.entity_id
_entity_poly.type
_entity_poly.pdbx_seq_one_letter_code
_entity_poly.pdbx_strand_id
1 'polypeptide(L)'
;MSVAASDFPQDHSVDPYSIPIEKLDVSDAGLFERQEHWAYFERLRKEDPVHFIEDSEFGPYWSITKFNDIVFVDTHHKEFSSEPTIVIGDSEEFQPPMFIAMDQPKHDVQRKAVTPAVSPMQLQEVEPLIRQRV
;
A
#
# COMPACT_ATOMS: atom_id res chain seq x y z
N MET A 1 24.40 -26.19 -24.96
CA MET A 1 24.86 -24.86 -24.54
C MET A 1 24.45 -24.70 -23.09
N SER A 2 25.42 -24.75 -22.17
CA SER A 2 25.19 -24.60 -20.73
C SER A 2 25.09 -23.12 -20.43
N VAL A 3 23.94 -22.66 -19.94
CA VAL A 3 23.85 -21.33 -19.34
C VAL A 3 24.55 -21.44 -17.99
N ALA A 4 25.66 -20.74 -17.83
CA ALA A 4 26.38 -20.68 -16.57
C ALA A 4 25.49 -20.02 -15.50
N ALA A 5 25.60 -20.47 -14.26
CA ALA A 5 24.89 -19.95 -13.09
C ALA A 5 25.39 -18.55 -12.65
N SER A 6 25.73 -17.67 -13.59
CA SER A 6 26.42 -16.40 -13.33
C SER A 6 25.74 -15.16 -13.92
N ASP A 7 24.47 -15.26 -14.32
CA ASP A 7 23.72 -14.14 -14.93
C ASP A 7 22.57 -13.62 -14.03
N PHE A 8 22.61 -13.92 -12.73
CA PHE A 8 21.76 -13.19 -11.78
C PHE A 8 22.34 -11.78 -11.59
N PRO A 9 21.51 -10.71 -11.69
CA PRO A 9 21.98 -9.36 -11.44
C PRO A 9 22.65 -9.30 -10.06
N GLN A 10 23.84 -8.69 -10.04
CA GLN A 10 24.65 -8.50 -8.83
C GLN A 10 23.80 -7.88 -7.73
N ASP A 11 23.91 -8.44 -6.53
CA ASP A 11 23.31 -7.94 -5.30
C ASP A 11 23.80 -6.51 -5.03
N HIS A 12 22.95 -5.54 -5.39
CA HIS A 12 23.12 -4.13 -5.05
C HIS A 12 22.19 -3.75 -3.90
N SER A 13 21.94 -4.66 -2.95
CA SER A 13 21.18 -4.35 -1.75
C SER A 13 21.95 -3.30 -0.94
N VAL A 14 21.35 -2.11 -0.81
CA VAL A 14 21.86 -1.05 0.05
C VAL A 14 21.41 -1.36 1.48
N ASP A 15 22.35 -1.38 2.43
CA ASP A 15 22.01 -1.50 3.85
C ASP A 15 21.19 -0.27 4.28
N PRO A 16 19.92 -0.42 4.70
CA PRO A 16 19.10 0.70 5.11
C PRO A 16 19.71 1.46 6.28
N TYR A 17 20.54 0.83 7.14
CA TYR A 17 21.21 1.50 8.26
C TYR A 17 22.36 2.40 7.82
N SER A 18 22.85 2.26 6.58
CA SER A 18 23.86 3.16 6.01
C SER A 18 23.29 4.48 5.48
N ILE A 19 21.96 4.56 5.31
CA ILE A 19 21.23 5.74 4.83
C ILE A 19 20.86 6.61 6.04
N PRO A 20 20.98 7.95 6.01
CA PRO A 20 20.40 8.79 7.05
C PRO A 20 18.88 8.58 7.15
N ILE A 21 18.31 8.52 8.36
CA ILE A 21 16.91 8.10 8.54
C ILE A 21 15.94 9.05 7.82
N GLU A 22 16.26 10.33 7.78
CA GLU A 22 15.51 11.39 7.10
C GLU A 22 15.48 11.27 5.56
N LYS A 23 16.27 10.35 5.00
CA LYS A 23 16.32 10.05 3.55
C LYS A 23 15.78 8.65 3.22
N LEU A 24 15.18 7.97 4.19
CA LEU A 24 14.75 6.59 4.02
C LEU A 24 13.41 6.51 3.28
N ASP A 25 13.48 6.56 1.96
CA ASP A 25 12.31 6.47 1.08
C ASP A 25 11.88 5.00 0.90
N VAL A 26 10.68 4.65 1.39
CA VAL A 26 10.09 3.31 1.23
C VAL A 26 9.14 3.22 0.03
N SER A 27 8.99 4.31 -0.75
CA SER A 27 8.16 4.35 -1.96
C SER A 27 8.89 3.86 -3.22
N ASP A 28 10.22 3.67 -3.15
CA ASP A 28 11.03 3.14 -4.25
C ASP A 28 10.53 1.74 -4.66
N ALA A 29 9.94 1.66 -5.86
CA ALA A 29 9.39 0.43 -6.43
C ALA A 29 10.45 -0.69 -6.56
N GLY A 30 11.73 -0.34 -6.72
CA GLY A 30 12.82 -1.30 -6.80
C GLY A 30 12.99 -2.12 -5.52
N LEU A 31 12.67 -1.55 -4.35
CA LEU A 31 12.69 -2.28 -3.07
C LEU A 31 11.65 -3.41 -3.03
N PHE A 32 10.53 -3.25 -3.74
CA PHE A 32 9.48 -4.25 -3.81
C PHE A 32 9.82 -5.31 -4.87
N GLU A 33 10.32 -4.89 -6.04
CA GLU A 33 10.77 -5.80 -7.09
C GLU A 33 11.83 -6.78 -6.59
N ARG A 34 12.79 -6.29 -5.79
CA ARG A 34 13.87 -7.10 -5.20
C ARG A 34 13.53 -7.71 -3.83
N GLN A 35 12.35 -7.43 -3.28
CA GLN A 35 11.93 -7.83 -1.93
C GLN A 35 12.84 -7.35 -0.78
N GLU A 36 13.48 -6.19 -0.94
CA GLU A 36 14.41 -5.58 0.03
C GLU A 36 13.72 -4.64 1.04
N HIS A 37 12.44 -4.30 0.82
CA HIS A 37 11.66 -3.38 1.64
C HIS A 37 11.54 -3.78 3.13
N TRP A 38 11.70 -5.06 3.47
CA TRP A 38 11.51 -5.56 4.84
C TRP A 38 12.45 -4.90 5.86
N ALA A 39 13.73 -4.75 5.53
CA ALA A 39 14.73 -4.17 6.43
C ALA A 39 14.51 -2.66 6.62
N TYR A 40 14.02 -1.98 5.58
CA TYR A 40 13.65 -0.56 5.64
C TYR A 40 12.48 -0.34 6.60
N PHE A 41 11.40 -1.11 6.45
CA PHE A 41 10.27 -1.04 7.37
C PHE A 41 10.62 -1.49 8.79
N GLU A 42 11.55 -2.44 8.97
CA GLU A 42 12.05 -2.80 10.29
C GLU A 42 12.74 -1.62 10.98
N ARG A 43 13.58 -0.89 10.26
CA ARG A 43 14.25 0.29 10.80
C ARG A 43 13.26 1.40 11.15
N LEU A 44 12.34 1.74 10.26
CA LEU A 44 11.31 2.76 10.55
C LEU A 44 10.50 2.42 11.80
N ARG A 45 10.03 1.16 11.93
CA ARG A 45 9.28 0.76 13.13
C ARG A 45 10.08 0.92 14.44
N LYS A 46 11.41 0.77 14.39
CA LYS A 46 12.29 0.87 15.56
C LYS A 46 12.66 2.31 15.89
N GLU A 47 12.98 3.11 14.88
CA GLU A 47 13.65 4.41 15.06
C GLU A 47 12.71 5.60 14.82
N ASP A 48 11.84 5.54 13.80
CA ASP A 48 10.95 6.63 13.40
C ASP A 48 9.65 6.07 12.77
N PRO A 49 8.68 5.63 13.59
CA PRO A 49 7.54 4.86 13.09
C PRO A 49 6.47 5.69 12.36
N VAL A 50 6.51 7.01 12.53
CA VAL A 50 5.70 8.02 11.86
C VAL A 50 6.67 8.94 11.13
N HIS A 51 7.13 8.45 9.97
CA HIS A 51 8.29 9.01 9.27
C HIS A 51 7.85 9.94 8.16
N PHE A 52 8.44 11.15 8.08
CA PHE A 52 8.19 12.10 7.00
C PHE A 52 9.38 12.17 6.05
N ILE A 53 9.11 12.11 4.75
CA ILE A 53 10.09 12.42 3.71
C ILE A 53 9.56 13.54 2.83
N GLU A 54 10.43 14.51 2.52
CA GLU A 54 10.08 15.68 1.73
C GLU A 54 10.28 15.46 0.21
N ASP A 55 11.29 14.65 -0.15
CA ASP A 55 11.73 14.44 -1.53
C ASP A 55 11.58 12.96 -1.91
N SER A 56 10.57 12.67 -2.74
CA SER A 56 10.33 11.36 -3.35
C SER A 56 9.77 11.53 -4.76
N GLU A 57 9.73 10.46 -5.56
CA GLU A 57 9.09 10.48 -6.89
C GLU A 57 7.62 10.92 -6.83
N PHE A 58 6.97 10.75 -5.68
CA PHE A 58 5.56 11.05 -5.43
C PHE A 58 5.35 12.34 -4.63
N GLY A 59 6.40 13.13 -4.39
CA GLY A 59 6.36 14.29 -3.50
C GLY A 59 6.41 13.93 -2.01
N PRO A 60 6.12 14.88 -1.10
CA PRO A 60 6.27 14.66 0.33
C PRO A 60 5.17 13.75 0.89
N TYR A 61 5.51 12.81 1.78
CA TYR A 61 4.54 11.91 2.40
C TYR A 61 4.95 11.41 3.79
N TRP A 62 3.96 10.88 4.52
CA TRP A 62 4.17 10.23 5.81
C TRP A 62 4.06 8.70 5.68
N SER A 63 5.07 7.99 6.18
CA SER A 63 5.03 6.54 6.37
C SER A 63 4.56 6.20 7.79
N ILE A 64 3.40 5.54 7.88
CA ILE A 64 2.85 5.02 9.15
C ILE A 64 3.14 3.52 9.21
N THR A 65 4.07 3.11 10.07
CA THR A 65 4.70 1.76 9.94
C THR A 65 4.34 0.78 11.06
N LYS A 66 3.71 1.23 12.14
CA LYS A 66 3.25 0.37 13.24
C LYS A 66 1.78 0.03 13.10
N PHE A 67 1.45 -1.21 13.45
CA PHE A 67 0.08 -1.74 13.35
C PHE A 67 -0.97 -0.85 14.03
N ASN A 68 -0.75 -0.47 15.29
CA ASN A 68 -1.73 0.34 16.03
C ASN A 68 -1.89 1.75 15.45
N ASP A 69 -0.83 2.33 14.89
CA ASP A 69 -0.86 3.65 14.28
C ASP A 69 -1.62 3.61 12.95
N ILE A 70 -1.46 2.53 12.17
CA ILE A 70 -2.24 2.26 10.96
C ILE A 70 -3.73 2.11 11.31
N VAL A 71 -4.05 1.31 12.34
CA VAL A 71 -5.45 1.14 12.81
C VAL A 71 -6.02 2.48 13.27
N PHE A 72 -5.24 3.31 13.95
CA PHE A 72 -5.66 4.65 14.34
C PHE A 72 -6.03 5.47 13.10
N VAL A 73 -5.13 5.60 12.12
CA VAL A 73 -5.39 6.37 10.89
C VAL A 73 -6.64 5.85 10.15
N ASP A 74 -6.72 4.53 9.94
CA ASP A 74 -7.81 3.89 9.17
C ASP A 74 -9.19 4.04 9.85
N THR A 75 -9.22 4.09 11.19
CA THR A 75 -10.47 4.28 11.95
C THR A 75 -10.86 5.73 12.16
N HIS A 76 -9.94 6.69 11.97
CA HIS A 76 -10.18 8.13 12.08
C HIS A 76 -10.35 8.79 10.72
N HIS A 77 -11.17 8.18 9.86
CA HIS A 77 -11.43 8.59 8.47
C HIS A 77 -12.02 10.00 8.29
N LYS A 78 -12.40 10.70 9.37
CA LYS A 78 -12.80 12.13 9.33
C LYS A 78 -11.62 13.08 9.47
N GLU A 79 -10.53 12.60 10.06
CA GLU A 79 -9.27 13.32 10.22
C GLU A 79 -8.32 12.99 9.05
N PHE A 80 -8.38 11.75 8.56
CA PHE A 80 -7.62 11.25 7.42
C PHE A 80 -8.57 10.89 6.27
N SER A 81 -8.85 11.88 5.41
CA SER A 81 -9.75 11.74 4.26
C SER A 81 -9.20 10.76 3.23
N SER A 82 -10.09 10.02 2.57
CA SER A 82 -9.77 9.22 1.38
C SER A 82 -10.07 9.96 0.06
N GLU A 83 -10.57 11.19 0.14
CA GLU A 83 -10.84 12.06 -1.02
C GLU A 83 -9.65 13.01 -1.24
N PRO A 84 -9.19 13.23 -2.48
CA PRO A 84 -9.67 12.65 -3.74
C PRO A 84 -8.98 11.33 -4.14
N THR A 85 -7.92 10.93 -3.42
CA THR A 85 -7.06 9.80 -3.81
C THR A 85 -6.69 8.93 -2.61
N ILE A 86 -6.45 7.65 -2.88
CA ILE A 86 -5.99 6.64 -1.92
C ILE A 86 -4.61 6.07 -2.28
N VAL A 87 -3.98 6.60 -3.33
CA VAL A 87 -2.63 6.24 -3.75
C VAL A 87 -1.67 7.38 -3.40
N ILE A 88 -0.41 7.03 -3.17
CA ILE A 88 0.66 8.01 -2.94
C ILE A 88 0.93 8.83 -4.20
N GLY A 89 1.17 10.12 -4.02
CA GLY A 89 1.48 11.06 -5.10
C GLY A 89 0.27 11.68 -5.77
N ASP A 90 0.57 12.55 -6.74
CA ASP A 90 -0.45 13.30 -7.44
C ASP A 90 -1.28 12.42 -8.37
N SER A 91 -2.56 12.75 -8.37
CA SER A 91 -3.61 12.14 -9.17
C SER A 91 -3.47 12.49 -10.66
N GLU A 92 -3.68 11.52 -11.56
CA GLU A 92 -3.83 11.77 -12.99
C GLU A 92 -4.97 12.79 -13.29
N GLU A 93 -4.93 13.41 -14.47
CA GLU A 93 -5.89 14.45 -14.91
C GLU A 93 -7.35 13.94 -14.94
N PHE A 94 -7.56 12.64 -15.07
CA PHE A 94 -8.88 12.01 -14.98
C PHE A 94 -8.92 10.90 -13.95
N GLN A 95 -9.71 11.09 -12.89
CA GLN A 95 -10.01 10.04 -11.91
C GLN A 95 -11.46 9.58 -12.06
N PRO A 96 -11.70 8.31 -12.45
CA PRO A 96 -13.05 7.78 -12.44
C PRO A 96 -13.57 7.72 -10.99
N PRO A 97 -14.85 8.04 -10.74
CA PRO A 97 -15.39 8.01 -9.39
C PRO A 97 -15.43 6.56 -8.85
N MET A 98 -14.73 6.32 -7.75
CA MET A 98 -14.71 5.04 -7.03
C MET A 98 -15.05 5.28 -5.56
N PHE A 99 -15.97 4.50 -4.98
CA PHE A 99 -16.41 4.76 -3.59
C PHE A 99 -15.29 4.61 -2.55
N ILE A 100 -14.19 3.91 -2.88
CA ILE A 100 -13.02 3.78 -2.00
C ILE A 100 -12.26 5.11 -1.82
N ALA A 101 -12.34 6.02 -2.81
CA ALA A 101 -11.73 7.34 -2.78
C ALA A 101 -12.80 8.43 -2.50
N MET A 102 -13.72 8.13 -1.58
CA MET A 102 -14.79 9.05 -1.17
C MET A 102 -14.96 9.00 0.34
N ASP A 103 -15.32 10.14 0.92
CA ASP A 103 -15.74 10.19 2.32
C ASP A 103 -17.26 10.01 2.48
N GLN A 104 -17.69 9.92 3.74
CA GLN A 104 -19.10 9.93 4.11
C GLN A 104 -19.76 11.29 3.78
N PRO A 105 -21.05 11.29 3.36
CA PRO A 105 -21.98 10.16 3.35
C PRO A 105 -21.99 9.36 2.03
N LYS A 106 -21.31 9.82 0.98
CA LYS A 106 -21.41 9.24 -0.38
C LYS A 106 -20.82 7.83 -0.44
N HIS A 107 -19.70 7.61 0.25
CA HIS A 107 -19.11 6.27 0.43
C HIS A 107 -20.15 5.24 0.89
N ASP A 108 -20.91 5.56 1.95
CA ASP A 108 -21.83 4.60 2.58
C ASP A 108 -22.96 4.16 1.63
N VAL A 109 -23.48 5.11 0.85
CA VAL A 109 -24.54 4.84 -0.12
C VAL A 109 -24.06 3.86 -1.19
N GLN A 110 -22.86 4.10 -1.74
CA GLN A 110 -22.31 3.25 -2.80
C GLN A 110 -21.84 1.89 -2.27
N ARG A 111 -21.18 1.84 -1.12
CA ARG A 111 -20.79 0.59 -0.46
C ARG A 111 -22.01 -0.28 -0.15
N LYS A 112 -23.10 0.31 0.34
CA LYS A 112 -24.35 -0.41 0.64
C LYS A 112 -24.96 -1.05 -0.60
N ALA A 113 -24.83 -0.43 -1.77
CA ALA A 113 -25.38 -0.98 -3.02
C ALA A 113 -24.68 -2.28 -3.45
N VAL A 114 -23.38 -2.43 -3.18
CA VAL A 114 -22.58 -3.60 -3.60
C VAL A 114 -22.40 -4.68 -2.51
N THR A 115 -22.61 -4.32 -1.24
CA THR A 115 -22.45 -5.25 -0.10
C THR A 115 -23.21 -6.58 -0.23
N PRO A 116 -24.44 -6.66 -0.80
CA PRO A 116 -25.15 -7.93 -0.95
C PRO A 116 -24.40 -8.99 -1.78
N ALA A 117 -23.54 -8.57 -2.72
CA ALA A 117 -22.78 -9.47 -3.58
C ALA A 117 -21.75 -10.33 -2.81
N VAL A 118 -21.39 -9.92 -1.60
CA VAL A 118 -20.47 -10.67 -0.71
C VAL A 118 -21.18 -11.21 0.53
N SER A 119 -22.51 -11.30 0.50
CA SER A 119 -23.28 -11.89 1.60
C SER A 119 -22.98 -13.40 1.76
N PRO A 120 -23.13 -13.98 2.97
CA PRO A 120 -22.90 -15.41 3.19
C PRO A 120 -23.67 -16.32 2.22
N MET A 121 -24.92 -15.95 1.89
CA MET A 121 -25.74 -16.69 0.92
C MET A 121 -25.14 -16.63 -0.48
N GLN A 122 -24.74 -15.44 -0.95
CA GLN A 122 -24.12 -15.29 -2.26
C GLN A 122 -22.79 -16.04 -2.36
N LEU A 123 -21.99 -16.04 -1.28
CA LEU A 123 -20.73 -16.78 -1.21
C LEU A 123 -20.96 -18.30 -1.30
N GLN A 124 -21.99 -18.83 -0.65
CA GLN A 124 -22.38 -20.24 -0.77
C GLN A 124 -22.81 -20.63 -2.18
N GLU A 125 -23.49 -19.74 -2.90
CA GLU A 125 -23.86 -19.97 -4.30
C GLU A 125 -22.65 -20.01 -5.24
N VAL A 126 -21.64 -19.19 -4.99
CA VAL A 126 -20.44 -19.07 -5.86
C VAL A 126 -19.38 -20.13 -5.52
N GLU A 127 -19.38 -20.67 -4.29
CA GLU A 127 -18.40 -21.69 -3.84
C GLU A 127 -18.27 -22.88 -4.82
N PRO A 128 -19.34 -23.55 -5.27
CA PRO A 128 -19.21 -24.69 -6.17
C PRO A 128 -18.58 -24.32 -7.51
N LEU A 129 -18.89 -23.13 -8.04
CA LEU A 129 -18.33 -22.63 -9.29
C LEU A 129 -16.83 -22.37 -9.18
N ILE A 130 -16.38 -21.78 -8.07
CA ILE A 130 -14.95 -21.58 -7.81
C ILE A 130 -14.25 -22.94 -7.72
N ARG A 131 -14.81 -23.89 -6.95
CA ARG A 131 -14.24 -25.23 -6.76
C ARG A 131 -14.08 -26.02 -8.07
N GLN A 132 -14.87 -25.72 -9.10
CA GLN A 132 -14.74 -26.34 -10.43
C GLN A 132 -13.59 -25.76 -11.27
N ARG A 133 -13.08 -24.57 -10.94
CA ARG A 133 -12.10 -23.83 -11.75
C ARG A 133 -10.68 -23.86 -11.17
N VAL A 134 -10.52 -24.32 -9.93
CA VAL A 134 -9.23 -24.56 -9.25
C VAL A 134 -8.94 -26.05 -9.19
#